data_AF-A0A7Y4U4S3-F1
#
_entry.id   AF-A0A7Y4U4S3-F1
#
_cell.length_a   1.000
_cell.length_b   1.000
_cell.length_c   1.000
_cell.angle_alpha   90.00
_cell.angle_beta   90.00
_cell.angle_gamma   90.00
#
_symmetry.space_group_name_H-M   'P 1'
#
loop_
_entity.id
_entity.type
_entity.pdbx_description
1 polymer ?
#
loop_
_entity_poly.entity_id
_entity_poly.type
_entity_poly.pdbx_seq_one_letter_code
_entity_poly.pdbx_strand_id
1 'polypeptide(L)'
;MTMWLRVFMVGVCLEFAFAFSVQAQPAPPASEPLQNVIRWSTASEVDNFGFDVYRAEQEDGPFTRITQQPVPGAGTSDEPARYEYTDTTIKPGVQYYYYVESISMSGVREKFTPTFKARIKGTLPTTARLEGK
;
A
#
# COMPACT_ATOMS: atom_id res chain seq x y z
N MET A 1 37.25 64.53 38.83
CA MET A 1 36.33 65.37 38.03
C MET A 1 36.26 64.72 36.66
N THR A 2 35.09 64.17 36.30
CA THR A 2 34.59 63.90 34.93
C THR A 2 35.58 63.39 33.85
N MET A 3 35.31 62.17 33.33
CA MET A 3 35.48 61.78 31.89
C MET A 3 36.91 61.71 31.30
N TRP A 4 37.37 60.78 30.45
CA TRP A 4 37.01 59.48 29.85
C TRP A 4 38.38 58.83 29.49
N LEU A 5 38.52 57.51 29.51
CA LEU A 5 39.32 56.87 28.45
C LEU A 5 38.85 55.43 28.17
N ARG A 6 38.58 55.20 26.88
CA ARG A 6 38.17 53.94 26.26
C ARG A 6 39.31 52.92 26.30
N VAL A 7 39.00 51.67 26.62
CA VAL A 7 39.83 50.53 26.20
C VAL A 7 39.04 49.75 25.15
N PHE A 8 39.58 49.75 23.94
CA PHE A 8 39.15 48.90 22.83
C PHE A 8 39.59 47.46 23.11
N MET A 9 38.66 46.51 23.08
CA MET A 9 38.99 45.10 22.91
C MET A 9 38.40 44.65 21.58
N VAL A 10 39.29 44.26 20.67
CA VAL A 10 39.00 43.80 19.31
C VAL A 10 38.20 42.49 19.40
N GLY A 11 36.89 42.56 19.15
CA GLY A 11 36.06 41.39 18.93
C GLY A 11 36.01 41.07 17.45
N VAL A 12 36.69 39.99 17.04
CA VAL A 12 36.51 39.40 15.71
C VAL A 12 35.10 38.79 15.68
N CYS A 13 34.13 39.46 15.06
CA CYS A 13 32.86 38.84 14.70
C CYS A 13 33.11 37.94 13.49
N LEU A 14 33.04 36.63 13.72
CA LEU A 14 33.16 35.59 12.71
C LEU A 14 31.82 35.43 12.01
N GLU A 15 31.59 36.17 10.92
CA GLU A 15 30.40 36.01 10.08
C GLU A 15 30.60 34.80 9.16
N PHE A 16 30.19 33.62 9.62
CA PHE A 16 29.99 32.48 8.72
C PHE A 16 28.71 32.72 7.91
N ALA A 17 28.86 33.31 6.72
CA ALA A 17 27.80 33.29 5.71
C ALA A 17 27.60 31.84 5.24
N PHE A 18 26.66 31.12 5.85
CA PHE A 18 26.16 29.85 5.31
C PHE A 18 25.31 30.18 4.08
N ALA A 19 25.90 30.04 2.90
CA ALA A 19 25.14 29.95 1.67
C ALA A 19 24.35 28.62 1.69
N PHE A 20 23.08 28.69 2.09
CA PHE A 20 22.14 27.59 1.87
C PHE A 20 21.83 27.55 0.36
N SER A 21 22.54 26.69 -0.36
CA SER A 21 22.11 26.30 -1.70
C SER A 21 20.73 25.62 -1.57
N VAL A 22 19.68 26.25 -2.12
CA VAL A 22 18.40 25.58 -2.32
C VAL A 22 18.65 24.48 -3.34
N GLN A 23 18.85 23.25 -2.85
CA GLN A 23 18.77 22.08 -3.70
C GLN A 23 17.32 21.96 -4.14
N ALA A 24 17.07 21.93 -5.45
CA ALA A 24 15.75 21.58 -5.97
C ALA A 24 15.44 20.17 -5.45
N GLN A 25 14.52 20.09 -4.49
CA GLN A 25 14.07 18.82 -3.96
C GLN A 25 13.44 18.07 -5.14
N PRO A 26 13.83 16.79 -5.39
CA PRO A 26 13.12 15.99 -6.39
C PRO A 26 11.64 16.04 -6.04
N ALA A 27 10.78 16.17 -7.06
CA ALA A 27 9.35 16.21 -6.87
C ALA A 27 8.94 15.09 -5.90
N PRO A 28 8.01 15.35 -4.95
CA PRO A 28 7.47 14.30 -4.09
C PRO A 28 7.16 13.07 -4.96
N PRO A 29 7.46 11.84 -4.50
CA PRO A 29 7.14 10.67 -5.31
C PRO A 29 5.68 10.78 -5.72
N ALA A 30 5.44 10.75 -7.04
CA ALA A 30 4.09 10.79 -7.59
C ALA A 30 3.25 9.78 -6.80
N SER A 31 2.13 10.22 -6.23
CA SER A 31 1.30 9.41 -5.33
C SER A 31 1.14 8.00 -5.89
N GLU A 32 1.70 7.00 -5.21
CA GLU A 32 1.54 5.62 -5.63
C GLU A 32 0.05 5.27 -5.62
N PRO A 33 -0.47 4.62 -6.68
CA PRO A 33 -1.87 4.23 -6.72
C PRO A 33 -2.19 3.33 -5.52
N LEU A 34 -3.34 3.56 -4.90
CA LEU A 34 -3.80 2.72 -3.80
C LEU A 34 -4.04 1.30 -4.30
N GLN A 35 -3.59 0.32 -3.53
CA GLN A 35 -3.81 -1.08 -3.84
C GLN A 35 -4.01 -1.92 -2.59
N ASN A 36 -4.82 -2.96 -2.71
CA ASN A 36 -4.91 -4.03 -1.72
C ASN A 36 -4.22 -5.27 -2.27
N VAL A 37 -3.44 -5.93 -1.42
CA VAL A 37 -2.74 -7.17 -1.79
C VAL A 37 -3.33 -8.34 -1.01
N ILE A 38 -3.95 -9.26 -1.73
CA ILE A 38 -4.62 -10.44 -1.22
C ILE A 38 -3.64 -11.60 -1.31
N ARG A 39 -3.37 -12.28 -0.20
CA ARG A 39 -2.38 -13.38 -0.12
C ARG A 39 -3.00 -14.58 0.55
N TRP A 40 -2.73 -15.76 0.00
CA TRP A 40 -3.11 -17.05 0.57
C TRP A 40 -2.06 -18.10 0.24
N SER A 41 -2.16 -19.24 0.89
CA SER A 41 -1.28 -20.38 0.68
C SER A 41 -2.04 -21.68 0.85
N THR A 42 -1.58 -22.70 0.15
CA THR A 42 -2.00 -24.09 0.31
C THR A 42 -0.84 -24.89 0.86
N ALA A 43 -1.14 -25.90 1.67
CA ALA A 43 -0.12 -26.87 2.12
C ALA A 43 0.09 -27.97 1.08
N SER A 44 -0.99 -28.35 0.40
CA SER A 44 -1.06 -29.25 -0.74
C SER A 44 -2.32 -28.95 -1.54
N GLU A 45 -2.40 -29.47 -2.77
CA GLU A 45 -3.51 -29.28 -3.70
C GLU A 45 -3.84 -30.61 -4.40
N VAL A 46 -5.13 -30.82 -4.66
CA VAL A 46 -5.64 -31.98 -5.41
C VAL A 46 -6.60 -31.45 -6.46
N ASP A 47 -6.31 -31.75 -7.72
CA ASP A 47 -7.10 -31.35 -8.89
C ASP A 47 -7.50 -29.86 -8.87
N ASN A 48 -6.60 -28.97 -8.42
CA ASN A 48 -6.87 -27.54 -8.35
C ASN A 48 -6.52 -26.83 -9.67
N PHE A 49 -7.53 -26.38 -10.39
CA PHE A 49 -7.35 -25.55 -11.58
C PHE A 49 -6.84 -24.15 -11.22
N GLY A 50 -7.36 -23.56 -10.15
CA GLY A 50 -6.93 -22.25 -9.69
C GLY A 50 -7.92 -21.56 -8.78
N PHE A 51 -7.77 -20.25 -8.69
CA PHE A 51 -8.48 -19.45 -7.70
C PHE A 51 -9.09 -18.19 -8.31
N ASP A 52 -10.27 -17.81 -7.81
CA ASP A 52 -10.88 -16.53 -8.10
C ASP A 52 -10.99 -15.69 -6.81
N VAL A 53 -10.76 -14.38 -6.95
CA VAL A 53 -10.84 -13.44 -5.83
C VAL A 53 -12.12 -12.65 -5.94
N TYR A 54 -12.81 -12.54 -4.81
CA TYR A 54 -14.05 -11.79 -4.67
C TYR A 54 -13.87 -10.62 -3.72
N ARG A 55 -14.62 -9.55 -3.97
CA ARG A 55 -14.59 -8.31 -3.18
C ARG A 55 -15.99 -7.80 -2.88
N ALA A 56 -16.17 -7.23 -1.69
CA ALA A 56 -17.35 -6.48 -1.27
C ALA A 56 -16.96 -5.21 -0.51
N GLU A 57 -17.89 -4.25 -0.42
CA GLU A 57 -17.75 -3.05 0.44
C GLU A 57 -18.35 -3.26 1.84
N GLN A 58 -19.10 -4.35 2.04
CA GLN A 58 -19.63 -4.79 3.33
C GLN A 58 -19.17 -6.22 3.64
N GLU A 59 -19.10 -6.58 4.92
CA GLU A 59 -18.57 -7.88 5.37
C GLU A 59 -19.40 -9.07 4.85
N ASP A 60 -20.71 -8.90 4.80
CA ASP A 60 -21.66 -9.93 4.35
C ASP A 60 -21.97 -9.85 2.85
N GLY A 61 -21.31 -8.95 2.11
CA GLY A 61 -21.52 -8.76 0.68
C GLY A 61 -22.49 -7.62 0.32
N PRO A 62 -22.96 -7.55 -0.93
CA PRO A 62 -22.75 -8.54 -1.99
C PRO A 62 -21.30 -8.58 -2.48
N PHE A 63 -20.82 -9.80 -2.78
CA PHE A 63 -19.48 -10.00 -3.33
C PHE A 63 -19.49 -10.06 -4.85
N THR A 64 -18.46 -9.47 -5.46
CA THR A 64 -18.24 -9.50 -6.91
C THR A 64 -16.85 -10.07 -7.20
N ARG A 65 -16.74 -10.94 -8.21
CA ARG A 65 -15.46 -11.45 -8.69
C ARG A 65 -14.64 -10.32 -9.32
N ILE A 66 -13.38 -10.19 -8.92
CA ILE A 66 -12.46 -9.16 -9.44
C ILE A 66 -11.34 -9.74 -10.33
N THR A 67 -11.10 -11.05 -10.25
CA THR A 67 -10.23 -11.75 -11.21
C THR A 67 -10.89 -11.81 -12.59
N GLN A 68 -10.15 -11.37 -13.62
CA GLN A 68 -10.56 -11.53 -15.02
C GLN A 68 -10.31 -12.96 -15.51
N GLN A 69 -9.18 -13.53 -15.11
CA GLN A 69 -8.78 -14.91 -15.30
C GLN A 69 -8.42 -15.50 -13.94
N PRO A 70 -8.71 -16.78 -13.69
CA PRO A 70 -8.31 -17.44 -12.45
C PRO A 70 -6.80 -17.39 -12.24
N VAL A 71 -6.38 -17.21 -10.98
CA VAL A 71 -4.99 -17.38 -10.58
C VAL A 71 -4.66 -18.87 -10.66
N PRO A 72 -3.71 -19.31 -11.49
CA PRO A 72 -3.46 -20.73 -11.71
C PRO A 72 -3.10 -21.47 -10.42
N GLY A 73 -3.73 -22.62 -10.20
CA GLY A 73 -3.40 -23.56 -9.12
C GLY A 73 -2.19 -24.42 -9.47
N ALA A 74 -1.76 -25.26 -8.53
CA ALA A 74 -0.69 -26.24 -8.72
C ALA A 74 -1.19 -27.58 -9.30
N GLY A 75 -2.48 -27.72 -9.60
CA GLY A 75 -3.07 -28.99 -10.02
C GLY A 75 -3.12 -29.98 -8.86
N THR A 76 -2.32 -31.04 -8.94
CA THR A 76 -2.16 -32.03 -7.88
C THR A 76 -0.71 -32.00 -7.40
N SER A 77 -0.50 -31.55 -6.17
CA SER A 77 0.81 -31.30 -5.60
C SER A 77 0.76 -31.43 -4.08
N ASP A 78 1.70 -32.17 -3.50
CA ASP A 78 1.89 -32.24 -2.04
C ASP A 78 2.80 -31.11 -1.51
N GLU A 79 3.35 -30.28 -2.39
CA GLU A 79 4.20 -29.15 -2.03
C GLU A 79 3.38 -27.90 -1.67
N PRO A 80 3.81 -27.12 -0.66
CA PRO A 80 3.16 -25.86 -0.33
C PRO A 80 3.28 -24.82 -1.45
N ALA A 81 2.18 -24.13 -1.73
CA ALA A 81 2.16 -23.03 -2.70
C ALA A 81 1.70 -21.71 -2.07
N ARG A 82 2.15 -20.59 -2.63
CA ARG A 82 1.84 -19.24 -2.17
C ARG A 82 1.35 -18.42 -3.34
N TYR A 83 0.26 -17.69 -3.11
CA TYR A 83 -0.43 -16.93 -4.14
C TYR A 83 -0.64 -15.49 -3.71
N GLU A 84 -0.76 -14.62 -4.71
CA GLU A 84 -1.00 -13.21 -4.54
C GLU A 84 -1.90 -12.68 -5.65
N TYR A 85 -2.82 -11.79 -5.28
CA TYR A 85 -3.60 -10.98 -6.21
C TYR A 85 -3.59 -9.51 -5.75
N THR A 86 -3.36 -8.59 -6.68
CA THR A 86 -3.33 -7.15 -6.39
C THR A 86 -4.57 -6.46 -6.96
N ASP A 87 -5.39 -5.89 -6.08
CA ASP A 87 -6.51 -5.03 -6.45
C ASP A 87 -6.06 -3.57 -6.48
N THR A 88 -5.91 -3.01 -7.68
CA THR A 88 -5.53 -1.61 -7.93
C THR A 88 -6.72 -0.69 -8.15
N THR A 89 -7.95 -1.19 -8.00
CA THR A 89 -9.19 -0.45 -8.30
C THR A 89 -9.86 0.11 -7.05
N ILE A 90 -9.15 0.11 -5.92
CA ILE A 90 -9.68 0.55 -4.63
C ILE A 90 -9.73 2.08 -4.52
N LYS A 91 -10.72 2.58 -3.78
CA LYS A 91 -10.92 4.01 -3.56
C LYS A 91 -10.37 4.45 -2.19
N PRO A 92 -9.82 5.67 -2.06
CA PRO A 92 -9.45 6.23 -0.76
C PRO A 92 -10.63 6.25 0.22
N GLY A 93 -10.39 5.85 1.47
CA GLY A 93 -11.39 5.89 2.54
C GLY A 93 -12.48 4.82 2.47
N VAL A 94 -12.45 3.92 1.48
CA VAL A 94 -13.40 2.81 1.37
C VAL A 94 -12.80 1.54 1.97
N GLN A 95 -13.55 0.88 2.85
CA GLN A 95 -13.20 -0.44 3.37
C GLN A 95 -13.65 -1.51 2.38
N TYR A 96 -12.76 -2.44 2.09
CA TYR A 96 -13.07 -3.61 1.27
C TYR A 96 -12.89 -4.90 2.07
N TYR A 97 -13.72 -5.88 1.74
CA TYR A 97 -13.72 -7.25 2.25
C TYR A 97 -13.49 -8.20 1.09
N TYR A 98 -12.75 -9.28 1.35
CA TYR A 98 -12.34 -10.22 0.32
C TYR A 98 -12.56 -11.66 0.79
N TYR A 99 -12.76 -12.55 -0.17
CA TYR A 99 -12.52 -13.98 0.00
C TYR A 99 -11.96 -14.57 -1.30
N VAL A 100 -11.40 -15.77 -1.19
CA VAL A 100 -10.89 -16.54 -2.32
C VAL A 100 -11.76 -17.78 -2.50
N GLU A 101 -12.13 -18.07 -3.74
CA GLU A 101 -12.74 -19.32 -4.18
C GLU A 101 -11.68 -20.20 -4.85
N SER A 102 -11.67 -21.49 -4.57
CA SER A 102 -10.95 -22.49 -5.36
C SER A 102 -11.82 -22.96 -6.52
N ILE A 103 -11.17 -23.45 -7.58
CA ILE A 103 -11.78 -24.00 -8.78
C ILE A 103 -11.09 -25.34 -9.05
N SER A 104 -11.85 -26.44 -9.08
CA SER A 104 -11.29 -27.74 -9.43
C SER A 104 -11.07 -27.86 -10.95
N MET A 105 -10.28 -28.85 -11.38
CA MET A 105 -10.12 -29.24 -12.78
C MET A 105 -11.45 -29.66 -13.45
N SER A 106 -12.45 -30.05 -12.66
CA SER A 106 -13.81 -30.34 -13.12
C SER A 106 -14.74 -29.12 -13.12
N GLY A 107 -14.24 -27.94 -12.71
CA GLY A 107 -15.00 -26.68 -12.69
C GLY A 107 -15.87 -26.48 -11.44
N VAL A 108 -15.76 -27.34 -10.42
CA VAL A 108 -16.42 -27.15 -9.12
C VAL A 108 -15.78 -25.98 -8.41
N ARG A 109 -16.60 -25.13 -7.76
CA ARG A 109 -16.15 -23.90 -7.11
C ARG A 109 -16.54 -23.91 -5.65
N GLU A 110 -15.59 -23.61 -4.77
CA GLU A 110 -15.79 -23.63 -3.33
C GLU A 110 -15.13 -22.45 -2.66
N LYS A 111 -15.75 -21.93 -1.60
CA LYS A 111 -15.16 -20.85 -0.81
C LYS A 111 -13.95 -21.40 -0.04
N PHE A 112 -12.75 -21.00 -0.45
CA PHE A 112 -11.49 -21.49 0.08
C PHE A 112 -11.06 -20.76 1.35
N THR A 113 -11.30 -19.44 1.44
CA THR A 113 -10.98 -18.65 2.64
C THR A 113 -12.23 -18.15 3.35
N PRO A 114 -12.14 -17.86 4.67
CA PRO A 114 -13.08 -16.94 5.32
C PRO A 114 -13.11 -15.59 4.60
N THR A 115 -14.11 -14.76 4.93
CA THR A 115 -14.07 -13.35 4.55
C THR A 115 -13.05 -12.62 5.42
N PHE A 116 -12.24 -11.73 4.84
CA PHE A 116 -11.27 -10.92 5.58
C PHE A 116 -11.05 -9.53 4.98
N LYS A 117 -10.45 -8.63 5.76
CA LYS A 117 -10.02 -7.29 5.33
C LYS A 117 -8.57 -7.34 4.83
N ALA A 118 -8.29 -6.75 3.67
CA ALA A 118 -6.92 -6.56 3.20
C ALA A 118 -6.30 -5.28 3.78
N ARG A 119 -4.98 -5.26 3.95
CA ARG A 119 -4.23 -4.04 4.31
C ARG A 119 -3.96 -3.22 3.06
N ILE A 120 -4.34 -1.95 3.08
CA ILE A 120 -4.06 -0.98 2.01
C ILE A 120 -2.55 -0.73 1.94
N LYS A 121 -1.99 -0.85 0.74
CA LYS A 121 -0.65 -0.36 0.38
C LYS A 121 -0.80 0.84 -0.56
N GLY A 122 0.05 1.85 -0.36
CA GLY A 122 0.08 3.08 -1.17
C GLY A 122 0.19 4.34 -0.30
N THR A 123 0.65 5.43 -0.89
CA THR A 123 0.81 6.72 -0.20
C THR A 123 -0.21 7.71 -0.76
N LEU A 124 -1.12 8.18 0.09
CA LEU A 124 -2.02 9.28 -0.27
C LEU A 124 -1.18 10.54 -0.55
N PRO A 125 -1.45 11.31 -1.61
CA PRO A 125 -0.80 12.62 -1.77
C PRO A 125 -1.19 13.52 -0.60
N THR A 126 -0.19 13.96 0.18
CA THR A 126 -0.35 14.80 1.39
C THR A 126 -0.81 16.25 1.09
N THR A 127 -1.14 16.61 -0.15
CA THR A 127 -1.43 18.01 -0.53
C THR A 127 -2.86 18.50 -0.28
N ALA A 128 -3.73 17.73 0.39
CA ALA A 128 -5.09 18.17 0.72
C ALA A 128 -5.26 18.66 2.17
N ARG A 129 -4.21 19.25 2.78
CA ARG A 129 -4.33 19.94 4.07
C ARG A 129 -3.90 21.41 3.92
N LEU A 130 -4.92 22.27 3.86
CA LEU A 130 -4.96 23.73 4.04
C LEU A 130 -4.77 24.60 2.78
N GLU A 131 -5.82 24.75 1.97
CA GLU A 131 -6.26 26.09 1.61
C GLU A 131 -7.41 26.49 2.53
N GLY A 132 -7.29 27.66 3.17
CA GLY A 132 -8.42 28.36 3.82
C GLY A 132 -8.36 28.47 5.34
N LYS A 133 -7.53 29.37 5.88
CA LYS A 133 -7.89 30.76 6.23
C LYS A 133 -6.76 31.43 7.01
#